data_AF-E0Y2F3-F1
#
_entry.id   AF-E0Y2F3-F1
#
_cell.length_a   1.000
_cell.length_b   1.000
_cell.length_c   1.000
_cell.angle_alpha   90.00
_cell.angle_beta   90.00
_cell.angle_gamma   90.00
#
_symmetry.space_group_name_H-M   'P 1'
#
loop_
_entity.id
_entity.type
_entity.pdbx_description
1 polymer ?
#
loop_
_entity_poly.entity_id
_entity_poly.type
_entity_poly.pdbx_seq_one_letter_code
_entity_poly.pdbx_strand_id
1 'polypeptide(L)'
;MCTSPVIRRAALQRCWTGGSLFWVIRRQIRVRQRILRLENVDDPDGKRRCALIMDTELTRTEPRAFRPFQGWRYFSVEDAPSDLASNIDDSDDMPEDMRRELRALGLI
;
A
#
# COMPACT_ATOMS: atom_id res chain seq x y z
N MET A 1 -18.51 -4.58 -7.02
CA MET A 1 -17.83 -5.85 -7.36
C MET A 1 -17.59 -5.85 -8.87
N CYS A 2 -16.34 -5.81 -9.34
CA CYS A 2 -16.03 -5.84 -10.77
C CYS A 2 -15.37 -7.17 -11.10
N THR A 3 -16.16 -8.10 -11.63
CA THR A 3 -15.77 -9.42 -12.10
C THR A 3 -15.90 -9.45 -13.63
N SER A 4 -14.82 -9.12 -14.37
CA SER A 4 -14.72 -9.45 -15.80
C SER A 4 -13.29 -9.29 -16.35
N PRO A 5 -12.88 -10.10 -17.37
CA PRO A 5 -11.48 -10.44 -17.63
C PRO A 5 -10.73 -9.51 -18.59
N VAL A 6 -11.33 -8.43 -19.06
CA VAL A 6 -10.67 -7.49 -19.99
C VAL A 6 -11.04 -6.07 -19.58
N ILE A 7 -10.13 -5.41 -18.87
CA ILE A 7 -10.28 -4.02 -18.44
C ILE A 7 -10.31 -3.15 -19.69
N ARG A 8 -11.50 -2.81 -20.18
CA ARG A 8 -11.71 -1.94 -21.34
C ARG A 8 -11.36 -0.49 -21.00
N ARG A 9 -10.75 0.20 -21.97
CA ARG A 9 -10.17 1.58 -21.98
C ARG A 9 -10.84 2.67 -21.10
N ALA A 10 -12.15 2.61 -20.86
CA ALA A 10 -12.88 3.63 -20.10
C ALA A 10 -12.99 3.35 -18.58
N ALA A 11 -12.72 2.12 -18.13
CA ALA A 11 -12.90 1.73 -16.72
C ALA A 11 -11.67 1.98 -15.84
N LEU A 12 -10.47 2.12 -16.44
CA LEU A 12 -9.22 2.33 -15.68
C LEU A 12 -9.25 3.61 -14.86
N GLN A 13 -9.90 4.67 -15.37
CA GLN A 13 -9.89 5.98 -14.75
C GLN A 13 -10.56 6.04 -13.37
N ARG A 14 -11.50 5.13 -13.06
CA ARG A 14 -12.22 5.16 -11.78
C ARG A 14 -11.54 4.38 -10.66
N CYS A 15 -10.59 3.49 -11.00
CA CYS A 15 -9.95 2.60 -10.02
C CYS A 15 -8.72 3.19 -9.31
N TRP A 16 -8.09 4.24 -9.85
CA TRP A 16 -6.88 4.85 -9.27
C TRP A 16 -7.16 6.12 -8.46
N THR A 17 -8.33 6.75 -8.60
CA THR A 17 -8.74 7.86 -7.73
C THR A 17 -8.87 7.38 -6.29
N GLY A 18 -7.77 7.52 -5.52
CA GLY A 18 -7.66 7.11 -4.11
C GLY A 18 -7.05 5.72 -3.87
N GLY A 19 -6.56 5.03 -4.91
CA GLY A 19 -5.95 3.71 -4.76
C GLY A 19 -4.58 3.76 -4.07
N SER A 20 -4.28 2.80 -3.20
CA SER A 20 -2.95 2.67 -2.59
C SER A 20 -2.61 1.21 -2.32
N LEU A 21 -1.31 0.91 -2.36
CA LEU A 21 -0.74 -0.37 -2.00
C LEU A 21 -0.22 -0.34 -0.58
N PHE A 22 -0.37 -1.47 0.12
CA PHE A 22 0.11 -1.65 1.48
C PHE A 22 1.13 -2.79 1.50
N TRP A 23 2.31 -2.51 2.05
CA TRP A 23 3.43 -3.44 2.07
C TRP A 23 3.50 -4.20 3.38
N VAL A 24 3.51 -5.53 3.26
CA VAL A 24 3.72 -6.44 4.41
C VAL A 24 5.20 -6.72 4.56
N ILE A 25 5.80 -6.21 5.62
CA ILE A 25 7.21 -6.36 5.97
C ILE A 25 7.26 -6.99 7.36
N ARG A 26 8.01 -8.10 7.51
CA ARG A 26 8.11 -8.84 8.79
C ARG A 26 6.74 -9.16 9.42
N ARG A 27 5.79 -9.62 8.61
CA ARG A 27 4.41 -10.00 9.03
C ARG A 27 3.58 -8.82 9.57
N GLN A 28 3.93 -7.59 9.21
CA GLN A 28 3.18 -6.38 9.55
C GLN A 28 3.04 -5.49 8.33
N ILE A 29 1.90 -4.82 8.19
CA ILE A 29 1.76 -3.71 7.26
C ILE A 29 2.47 -2.51 7.89
N ARG A 30 3.42 -1.92 7.18
CA ARG A 30 4.23 -0.80 7.69
C ARG A 30 4.22 0.43 6.81
N VAL A 31 3.93 0.25 5.53
CA VAL A 31 4.09 1.28 4.52
C VAL A 31 2.95 1.21 3.53
N ARG A 32 2.50 2.38 3.12
CA ARG A 32 1.56 2.60 2.03
C ARG A 32 2.26 3.34 0.90
N GLN A 33 1.97 2.93 -0.33
CA GLN A 33 2.44 3.59 -1.55
C GLN A 33 1.23 3.95 -2.41
N ARG A 34 1.15 5.20 -2.84
CA ARG A 34 0.00 5.69 -3.62
C ARG A 34 0.11 5.22 -5.06
N ILE A 35 -1.03 4.83 -5.65
CA ILE A 35 -1.11 4.52 -7.08
C ILE A 35 -1.44 5.82 -7.80
N LEU A 36 -0.52 6.26 -8.66
CA LEU A 36 -0.63 7.50 -9.40
C LEU A 36 -1.36 7.34 -10.72
N ARG A 37 -1.32 6.18 -11.39
CA ARG A 37 -2.13 5.86 -12.57
C ARG A 37 -1.88 4.43 -13.03
N LEU A 38 -2.68 3.98 -13.97
CA LEU A 38 -2.54 2.71 -14.65
C LEU A 38 -2.33 2.95 -16.14
N GLU A 39 -1.25 2.41 -16.69
CA GLU A 39 -0.90 2.56 -18.10
C GLU A 39 -0.98 1.21 -18.82
N ASN A 40 -1.38 1.22 -20.09
CA ASN A 40 -1.28 0.02 -20.92
C ASN A 40 0.09 0.03 -21.59
N VAL A 41 0.84 -1.05 -21.41
CA VAL A 41 2.16 -1.24 -22.03
C VAL A 41 2.10 -2.50 -22.85
N ASP A 42 2.48 -2.39 -24.12
CA ASP A 42 2.67 -3.54 -24.98
C ASP A 42 4.05 -4.14 -24.69
N ASP A 43 4.06 -5.41 -24.33
CA ASP A 43 5.30 -6.17 -24.17
C ASP A 43 5.95 -6.41 -25.55
N PRO A 44 7.27 -6.67 -25.64
CA PRO A 44 7.92 -6.96 -26.92
C PRO A 44 7.30 -8.15 -27.67
N ASP A 45 6.65 -9.05 -26.94
CA ASP A 45 5.90 -10.20 -27.48
C ASP A 45 4.46 -9.86 -27.93
N GLY A 46 4.08 -8.57 -27.98
CA GLY A 46 2.75 -8.10 -28.41
C GLY A 46 1.63 -8.35 -27.40
N LYS A 47 1.96 -8.75 -26.17
CA LYS A 47 0.98 -8.95 -25.08
C LYS A 47 0.70 -7.62 -24.40
N ARG A 48 -0.58 -7.26 -24.31
CA ARG A 48 -1.04 -6.11 -23.53
C ARG A 48 -0.87 -6.36 -22.04
N ARG A 49 -0.07 -5.53 -21.37
CA ARG A 49 0.11 -5.52 -19.93
C ARG A 49 -0.36 -4.19 -19.35
N CYS A 50 -0.64 -4.20 -18.05
CA CYS A 50 -0.97 -2.99 -17.31
C CYS A 50 0.23 -2.63 -16.42
N ALA A 51 0.82 -1.47 -16.64
CA ALA A 51 1.82 -0.89 -15.77
C ALA A 51 1.14 -0.13 -14.63
N LEU A 52 1.54 -0.44 -13.41
CA LEU A 52 1.16 0.31 -12.22
C LEU A 52 2.15 1.45 -12.04
N ILE A 53 1.71 2.68 -12.22
CA ILE A 53 2.52 3.85 -11.92
C ILE A 53 2.24 4.23 -10.48
N MET A 54 3.28 4.19 -9.66
CA MET A 54 3.21 4.42 -8.24
C MET A 54 4.00 5.67 -7.87
N ASP A 55 3.63 6.26 -6.75
CA ASP A 55 4.39 7.37 -6.17
C ASP A 55 5.76 6.88 -5.71
N THR A 56 6.78 7.72 -5.85
CA THR A 56 8.14 7.41 -5.35
C THR A 56 8.18 7.55 -3.83
N GLU A 57 7.33 8.41 -3.27
CA GLU A 57 7.24 8.60 -1.83
C GLU A 57 6.44 7.48 -1.16
N LEU A 58 7.01 6.97 -0.07
CA LEU A 58 6.42 5.94 0.77
C LEU A 58 5.84 6.58 2.04
N THR A 59 4.55 6.37 2.30
CA THR A 59 3.89 6.85 3.51
C THR A 59 3.95 5.76 4.59
N ARG A 60 4.49 6.06 5.78
CA ARG A 60 4.48 5.11 6.90
C ARG A 60 3.05 4.94 7.41
N THR A 61 2.64 3.71 7.65
CA THR A 61 1.34 3.38 8.25
C THR A 61 1.53 2.90 9.68
N GLU A 62 0.46 2.93 10.46
CA GLU A 62 0.45 2.24 11.75
C GLU A 62 0.74 0.74 11.57
N PRO A 63 1.69 0.17 12.35
CA PRO A 63 2.03 -1.24 12.24
C PRO A 63 0.83 -2.15 12.56
N ARG A 64 0.27 -2.80 11.53
CA ARG A 64 -0.83 -3.77 11.69
C ARG A 64 -0.34 -5.17 11.38
N ALA A 65 -0.55 -6.13 12.29
CA ALA A 65 -0.19 -7.53 12.05
C ALA A 65 -0.92 -8.07 10.81
N PHE A 66 -0.17 -8.65 9.86
CA PHE A 66 -0.71 -9.22 8.63
C PHE A 66 0.04 -10.48 8.21
N ARG A 67 -0.70 -11.55 7.92
CA ARG A 67 -0.10 -12.84 7.57
C ARG A 67 0.55 -12.75 6.17
N PRO A 68 1.74 -13.34 5.96
CA PRO A 68 2.33 -13.44 4.62
C PRO A 68 1.37 -14.14 3.66
N PHE A 69 1.31 -13.66 2.42
CA PHE A 69 0.47 -14.20 1.37
C PHE A 69 1.14 -14.00 0.01
N GLN A 70 0.71 -14.77 -0.98
CA GLN A 70 1.10 -14.60 -2.37
C GLN A 70 -0.06 -13.99 -3.14
N GLY A 71 0.22 -13.01 -4.00
CA GLY A 71 -0.78 -12.28 -4.77
C GLY A 71 -1.21 -10.96 -4.12
N TRP A 72 -2.42 -10.50 -4.44
CA TRP A 72 -2.94 -9.19 -4.03
C TRP A 72 -4.22 -9.40 -3.22
N ARG A 73 -4.35 -8.69 -2.11
CA ARG A 73 -5.57 -8.66 -1.29
C ARG A 73 -6.08 -7.22 -1.29
N TYR A 74 -7.41 -7.09 -1.31
CA TYR A 74 -8.07 -5.80 -1.29
C TYR A 74 -8.49 -5.48 0.15
N PHE A 75 -8.33 -4.23 0.54
CA PHE A 75 -8.90 -3.69 1.77
C PHE A 75 -10.21 -2.96 1.46
N SER A 76 -11.17 -3.04 2.37
CA SER A 76 -12.23 -2.04 2.47
C SER A 76 -11.60 -0.71 2.92
N VAL A 77 -12.26 0.41 2.62
CA VAL A 77 -11.74 1.74 3.01
C VAL A 77 -11.63 1.87 4.53
N GLU A 78 -12.55 1.23 5.25
CA GLU A 78 -12.59 1.19 6.72
C GLU A 78 -11.51 0.30 7.36
N ASP A 79 -11.07 -0.76 6.68
CA ASP A 79 -9.98 -1.62 7.16
C ASP A 79 -8.59 -1.14 6.75
N ALA A 80 -8.48 -0.08 5.95
CA ALA A 80 -7.19 0.45 5.55
C ALA A 80 -6.44 0.98 6.80
N PRO A 81 -5.19 0.52 7.06
CA PRO A 81 -4.38 1.08 8.14
C PRO A 81 -4.25 2.59 7.99
N SER A 82 -4.40 3.32 9.09
CA SER A 82 -4.19 4.76 9.11
C SER A 82 -2.73 5.11 8.84
N ASP A 83 -2.52 6.24 8.18
CA ASP A 83 -1.19 6.80 7.98
C ASP A 83 -0.63 7.23 9.35
N LEU A 84 0.63 6.92 9.62
CA LEU A 84 1.30 7.41 10.81
C LEU A 84 1.51 8.92 10.61
N ALA A 85 0.96 9.75 11.51
CA ALA A 85 1.10 11.19 11.41
C ALA A 85 2.58 11.57 11.29
N SER A 86 2.93 12.34 10.26
CA SER A 86 4.30 12.81 9.99
C SER A 86 4.92 13.64 11.13
N ASN A 87 4.16 13.95 12.17
CA ASN A 87 4.55 14.73 13.35
C ASN A 87 5.08 13.88 14.52
N ILE A 88 5.25 12.56 14.35
CA ILE A 88 6.23 11.85 15.19
C ILE A 88 7.58 12.11 14.54
N ASP A 89 8.07 13.32 14.83
CA ASP A 89 9.42 13.81 14.59
C ASP A 89 10.42 12.66 14.71
N ASP A 90 11.33 12.62 13.76
CA ASP A 90 12.39 11.64 13.60
C ASP A 90 13.09 11.31 14.92
N SER A 91 12.57 10.31 15.63
CA SER A 91 13.37 9.49 16.51
C SER A 91 14.15 8.48 15.67
N ASP A 92 14.90 8.95 14.67
CA ASP A 92 15.87 8.15 13.91
C ASP A 92 16.85 7.43 14.87
N ASP A 93 16.91 7.87 16.13
CA ASP A 93 17.64 7.28 17.25
C ASP A 93 16.94 6.14 18.03
N MET A 94 15.68 5.78 17.72
CA MET A 94 14.93 4.81 18.55
C MET A 94 14.80 3.44 17.88
N PRO A 95 15.47 2.39 18.41
CA PRO A 95 15.37 1.03 17.89
C PRO A 95 13.92 0.56 17.79
N GLU A 96 13.60 -0.16 16.72
CA GLU A 96 12.26 -0.67 16.43
C GLU A 96 11.67 -1.51 17.57
N ASP A 97 12.50 -2.28 18.28
CA ASP A 97 12.06 -3.06 19.44
C ASP A 97 11.58 -2.18 20.60
N MET A 98 12.27 -1.06 20.85
CA MET A 98 11.86 -0.10 21.90
C MET A 98 10.57 0.64 21.51
N ARG A 99 10.40 1.01 20.24
CA ARG A 99 9.14 1.60 19.75
C ARG A 99 7.97 0.63 19.89
N ARG A 100 8.19 -0.67 19.64
CA ARG A 100 7.17 -1.71 19.81
C ARG A 100 6.73 -1.81 21.27
N GLU A 101 7.67 -1.78 22.20
CA GLU A 101 7.38 -1.81 23.64
C GLU A 101 6.64 -0.55 24.10
N LEU A 102 7.05 0.64 23.64
CA LEU A 102 6.38 1.89 24.00
C LEU A 102 4.93 1.94 23.50
N ARG A 103 4.65 1.46 22.28
CA ARG A 103 3.25 1.29 21.81
C ARG A 103 2.48 0.29 22.64
N ALA A 104 3.10 -0.82 23.03
CA ALA A 104 2.45 -1.83 23.89
C ALA A 104 2.11 -1.26 25.29
N LEU A 105 2.88 -0.27 25.75
CA LEU A 105 2.68 0.45 27.01
C LEU A 105 1.78 1.69 26.87
N GLY A 106 1.34 2.06 25.66
CA GLY A 106 0.44 3.19 25.40
C GLY A 106 1.08 4.57 25.61
N LEU A 107 2.41 4.66 25.51
CA LEU A 107 3.17 5.90 25.75
C LEU A 107 3.38 6.76 24.50
N ILE A 108 3.07 6.21 23.32
CA ILE A 108 3.10 6.84 21.98
C ILE A 108 2.03 6.23 21.07
#